data_AF-A0A6I2WPQ2-F1
#
_entry.id   AF-A0A6I2WPQ2-F1
#
_cell.length_a   1.000
_cell.length_b   1.000
_cell.length_c   1.000
_cell.angle_alpha   90.00
_cell.angle_beta   90.00
_cell.angle_gamma   90.00
#
_symmetry.space_group_name_H-M   'P 1'
#
loop_
_entity.id
_entity.type
_entity.pdbx_description
1 polymer ?
#
loop_
_entity_poly.entity_id
_entity_poly.type
_entity_poly.pdbx_seq_one_letter_code
_entity_poly.pdbx_strand_id
1 'polypeptide(L)' 'AYVKEADQILNDPGGSGSLAFVPERLYQQVVDAAEECPGECIFIEMR' A
#
# COMPACT_ATOMS: atom_id res chain seq x y z
N ALA A 1 -6.74 -5.89 -0.68
CA ALA A 1 -5.31 -5.51 -0.68
C ALA A 1 -4.60 -6.28 0.45
N TYR A 2 -3.60 -7.10 0.13
CA TYR A 2 -2.67 -7.62 1.14
C TYR A 2 -1.47 -6.68 1.18
N VAL A 3 -1.30 -5.97 2.29
CA VAL A 3 -0.09 -5.18 2.55
C VAL A 3 0.51 -5.65 3.87
N LYS A 4 1.82 -5.45 4.02
CA LYS A 4 2.53 -5.82 5.25
C LYS A 4 3.48 -4.70 5.66
N GLU A 5 3.66 -4.56 6.96
CA GLU A 5 4.70 -3.72 7.52
C GLU A 5 5.68 -4.61 8.29
N ALA A 6 6.92 -4.72 7.80
CA ALA A 6 7.89 -5.68 8.28
C ALA A 6 7.34 -7.14 8.28
N ASP A 7 7.08 -7.68 9.47
CA ASP A 7 6.53 -9.02 9.71
C ASP A 7 5.02 -9.01 10.04
N GLN A 8 4.41 -7.83 10.13
CA GLN A 8 2.99 -7.69 10.41
C GLN A 8 2.18 -7.67 9.12
N ILE A 9 1.20 -8.56 9.03
CA ILE A 9 0.21 -8.59 7.96
C ILE A 9 -0.92 -7.59 8.30
N LEU A 10 -1.30 -6.77 7.32
CA LEU A 10 -2.28 -5.69 7.47
C LEU A 10 -3.49 -5.94 6.54
N ASN A 11 -4.27 -6.98 6.85
CA ASN A 11 -5.40 -7.42 6.03
C ASN A 11 -6.75 -7.48 6.77
N ASP A 12 -6.80 -7.09 8.05
CA ASP A 12 -8.02 -7.03 8.86
C ASP A 12 -8.06 -5.71 9.65
N PRO A 13 -8.94 -4.74 9.29
CA PRO A 13 -9.99 -4.83 8.26
C PRO A 13 -9.49 -4.75 6.80
N GLY A 14 -8.20 -4.42 6.57
CA GLY A 14 -7.60 -4.31 5.24
C GLY A 14 -7.98 -3.03 4.47
N GLY A 15 -7.44 -2.88 3.25
CA GLY A 15 -7.74 -1.72 2.39
C GLY A 15 -7.34 -0.39 3.04
N SER A 16 -8.20 0.63 2.98
CA SER A 16 -7.96 1.90 3.68
C SER A 16 -8.04 1.80 5.21
N GLY A 17 -8.56 0.70 5.75
CA GLY A 17 -8.59 0.44 7.19
C GLY A 17 -7.28 -0.16 7.74
N SER A 18 -6.31 -0.49 6.87
CA SER A 18 -5.00 -0.99 7.29
C SER A 18 -3.92 -0.58 6.27
N LEU A 19 -3.02 0.31 6.68
CA LEU A 19 -1.99 0.90 5.82
C LEU A 19 -0.59 0.59 6.34
N ALA A 20 0.36 0.33 5.44
CA ALA A 20 1.77 0.16 5.76
C ALA A 20 2.55 1.45 5.48
N PHE A 21 3.54 1.77 6.31
CA PHE A 21 4.45 2.87 6.03
C PHE A 21 5.38 2.55 4.86
N VAL A 22 5.52 3.49 3.94
CA VAL A 22 6.45 3.42 2.81
C VAL A 22 7.52 4.49 2.99
N PRO A 23 8.80 4.11 3.10
CA PRO A 23 9.90 5.07 3.10
C PRO A 23 9.91 5.91 1.82
N GLU A 24 10.23 7.21 1.93
CA GLU A 24 10.20 8.16 0.81
C GLU A 24 11.00 7.69 -0.43
N ARG A 25 12.14 7.03 -0.22
CA ARG A 25 12.95 6.43 -1.31
C ARG A 25 12.22 5.40 -2.17
N LEU A 26 11.11 4.85 -1.68
CA LEU A 26 10.27 3.85 -2.37
C LEU A 26 8.97 4.44 -2.89
N TYR A 27 8.70 5.73 -2.68
CA TYR A 27 7.46 6.39 -3.06
C TYR A 27 7.11 6.15 -4.54
N GLN A 28 8.03 6.44 -5.46
CA GLN A 28 7.76 6.29 -6.89
C GLN A 28 7.42 4.85 -7.27
N GLN A 29 8.11 3.86 -6.69
CA GLN A 29 7.85 2.45 -6.98
C GLN A 29 6.45 2.02 -6.53
N VAL A 30 5.96 2.58 -5.42
CA VAL A 30 4.60 2.30 -4.92
C VAL A 30 3.55 2.97 -5.80
N VAL A 31 3.80 4.19 -6.29
CA VAL A 31 2.92 4.87 -7.26
C VAL A 31 2.86 4.07 -8.56
N ASP A 32 4.00 3.72 -9.14
CA ASP A 32 4.06 2.96 -10.41
C ASP A 32 3.32 1.62 -10.29
N ALA A 33 3.47 0.92 -9.16
CA ALA A 33 2.75 -0.34 -8.91
C ALA A 33 1.23 -0.15 -8.79
N ALA A 34 0.78 0.97 -8.20
CA ALA A 34 -0.63 1.32 -8.10
C ALA A 34 -1.22 1.80 -9.44
N GLU A 35 -0.40 2.33 -10.35
CA GLU A 35 -0.84 2.66 -11.71
C GLU A 35 -0.89 1.41 -12.61
N GLU A 36 0.07 0.49 -12.46
CA GLU A 36 0.10 -0.79 -13.18
C GLU A 36 -1.06 -1.71 -12.75
N CYS A 37 -1.38 -1.71 -11.46
CA CYS A 37 -2.52 -2.45 -10.94
C CYS A 37 -3.77 -1.55 -11.02
N PRO A 38 -4.73 -1.78 -11.93
CA PRO A 38 -5.74 -0.81 -12.38
C PRO A 38 -6.76 -0.36 -11.31
N GLY A 39 -6.28 0.26 -10.22
CA GLY A 39 -7.05 0.88 -9.15
C GLY A 39 -7.78 -0.05 -8.17
N GLU A 40 -7.83 -1.36 -8.41
CA GLU A 40 -8.68 -2.26 -7.60
C GLU A 40 -7.95 -2.89 -6.39
N CYS A 41 -6.63 -2.96 -6.41
CA CYS A 41 -5.88 -3.76 -5.41
C CYS A 41 -4.94 -2.97 -4.50
N ILE A 42 -4.48 -1.78 -4.90
CA ILE A 42 -3.52 -0.96 -4.16
C ILE A 42 -4.10 0.42 -3.91
N PHE A 43 -4.17 0.82 -2.63
CA PHE A 43 -4.66 2.13 -2.20
C PHE A 43 -3.50 2.91 -1.58
N ILE A 44 -3.32 4.16 -1.99
CA ILE A 44 -2.28 5.06 -1.48
C ILE A 44 -2.96 6.25 -0.79
N GLU A 45 -2.61 6.50 0.47
CA GLU A 45 -2.95 7.75 1.17
C GLU A 45 -1.73 8.65 1.15
N MET A 46 -1.85 9.85 0.57
CA MET A 46 -0.80 10.87 0.62
C MET A 46 -1.10 11.84 1.77
N ARG A 47 -0.12 12.06 2.64
CA ARG A 47 -0.16 13.05 3.74
C ARG A 47 0.86 14.14 3.53
#